data_AF-A0A7X8WKB3-F1
#
_entry.id   AF-A0A7X8WKB3-F1
#
_cell.length_a   1.000
_cell.length_b   1.000
_cell.length_c   1.000
_cell.angle_alpha   90.00
_cell.angle_beta   90.00
_cell.angle_gamma   90.00
#
_symmetry.space_group_name_H-M   'P 1'
#
loop_
_entity.id
_entity.type
_entity.pdbx_description
1 polymer ?
#
loop_
_entity_poly.entity_id
_entity_poly.type
_entity_poly.pdbx_seq_one_letter_code
_entity_poly.pdbx_strand_id
1 'polypeptide(L)'
;MYQPYVRGKQFELIGLRELTPETLSSNRDKISPIIEPVRNSSTLKSTIETFVEHNINFTIIINPQVGPFTNSEKILEIIDSCVGTYRNFQIGIIFHRYINHHAIIDLLDSFPAPTPPLSIIHNYVFDNITEVMEQYNSRYNVKYNVINMLLKNRRYYRNFHSETRVELDDYFESQDRNADYLIVGESDFSEEHLYYKEDGYVAFSDFSSIGADYSDSGFLPWAVVIHLSYSDDKDRIKIKHFTSDSNDGTDDVAAKFTEALDKL
;
A
#
# COMPACT_ATOMS: atom_id res chain seq x y z
N MET A 1 -1.27 8.92 -11.38
CA MET A 1 -0.28 7.99 -10.83
C MET A 1 -0.97 7.32 -9.66
N TYR A 2 -1.04 6.00 -9.68
CA TYR A 2 -1.62 5.18 -8.63
C TYR A 2 -0.49 4.57 -7.79
N GLN A 3 -0.61 4.63 -6.47
CA GLN A 3 0.38 4.09 -5.54
C GLN A 3 -0.28 3.08 -4.60
N PRO A 4 -0.56 1.83 -5.03
CA PRO A 4 -1.23 0.85 -4.17
C PRO A 4 -0.41 0.62 -2.91
N TYR A 5 -1.04 0.72 -1.74
CA TYR A 5 -0.42 0.42 -0.46
C TYR A 5 -0.65 -1.06 -0.12
N VAL A 6 0.43 -1.83 0.01
CA VAL A 6 0.36 -3.24 0.43
C VAL A 6 1.12 -3.46 1.75
N ARG A 7 0.61 -4.38 2.58
CA ARG A 7 1.25 -4.75 3.86
C ARG A 7 2.38 -5.77 3.66
N GLY A 8 2.85 -5.98 2.44
CA GLY A 8 4.00 -6.83 2.15
C GLY A 8 3.88 -8.26 2.68
N LYS A 9 2.65 -8.81 2.79
CA LYS A 9 2.44 -10.23 3.09
C LYS A 9 2.85 -11.07 1.90
N GLN A 10 3.13 -12.35 2.15
CA GLN A 10 3.65 -13.27 1.13
C GLN A 10 2.80 -13.28 -0.15
N PHE A 11 1.48 -13.42 -0.05
CA PHE A 11 0.62 -13.48 -1.23
C PHE A 11 0.41 -12.13 -1.93
N GLU A 12 0.44 -11.01 -1.20
CA GLU A 12 0.44 -9.67 -1.81
C GLU A 12 1.70 -9.45 -2.66
N LEU A 13 2.85 -9.82 -2.10
CA LEU A 13 4.15 -9.70 -2.78
C LEU A 13 4.25 -10.64 -4.00
N ILE A 14 3.73 -11.87 -3.89
CA ILE A 14 3.65 -12.80 -5.03
C ILE A 14 2.76 -12.21 -6.14
N GLY A 15 1.57 -11.70 -5.79
CA GLY A 15 0.68 -11.06 -6.76
C GLY A 15 1.34 -9.90 -7.50
N LEU A 16 2.05 -9.02 -6.78
CA LEU A 16 2.80 -7.93 -7.41
C LEU A 16 3.88 -8.44 -8.38
N ARG A 17 4.61 -9.50 -8.01
CA ARG A 17 5.62 -10.11 -8.89
C ARG A 17 5.00 -10.72 -10.14
N GLU A 18 3.89 -11.45 -10.00
CA GLU A 18 3.20 -12.08 -11.14
C GLU A 18 2.59 -11.04 -12.09
N LEU A 19 2.09 -9.93 -11.56
CA LEU A 19 1.57 -8.81 -12.36
C LEU A 19 2.68 -7.99 -13.03
N THR A 20 3.93 -8.10 -12.59
CA THR A 20 5.02 -7.21 -13.04
C THR A 20 5.33 -7.32 -14.54
N PRO A 21 5.59 -8.50 -15.12
CA PRO A 21 6.07 -8.61 -16.50
C PRO A 21 5.08 -8.04 -17.53
N GLU A 22 3.79 -8.29 -17.36
CA GLU A 22 2.77 -7.91 -18.34
C GLU A 22 2.06 -6.60 -17.97
N THR A 23 1.57 -6.49 -16.74
CA THR A 23 0.66 -5.42 -16.34
C THR A 23 1.42 -4.19 -15.84
N LEU A 24 2.33 -4.36 -14.87
CA LEU A 24 3.04 -3.21 -14.29
C LEU A 24 4.07 -2.65 -15.26
N SER A 25 4.80 -3.49 -16.00
CA SER A 25 5.82 -3.02 -16.97
C SER A 25 5.21 -2.13 -18.05
N SER A 26 4.04 -2.50 -18.57
CA SER A 26 3.28 -1.71 -19.55
C SER A 26 2.74 -0.40 -18.99
N ASN A 27 2.60 -0.29 -17.66
CA ASN A 27 2.03 0.84 -16.95
C ASN A 27 3.01 1.47 -15.95
N ARG A 28 4.32 1.29 -16.12
CA ARG A 28 5.35 1.66 -15.14
C ARG A 28 5.40 3.15 -14.79
N ASP A 29 4.93 4.00 -15.69
CA ASP A 29 4.85 5.46 -15.49
C ASP A 29 3.52 5.90 -14.85
N LYS A 30 2.63 4.94 -14.56
CA LYS A 30 1.30 5.16 -13.98
C LYS A 30 1.11 4.50 -12.62
N ILE A 31 1.94 3.53 -12.25
CA ILE A 31 1.82 2.75 -11.02
C ILE A 31 3.15 2.75 -10.26
N SER A 32 3.10 3.03 -8.95
CA SER A 32 4.26 2.95 -8.07
C SER A 32 3.86 2.41 -6.68
N PRO A 33 3.94 1.08 -6.44
CA PRO A 33 3.50 0.48 -5.19
C PRO A 33 4.24 1.00 -3.94
N ILE A 34 3.51 1.15 -2.84
CA ILE A 34 4.05 1.40 -1.50
C ILE A 34 3.97 0.10 -0.72
N ILE A 35 5.12 -0.43 -0.30
CA ILE A 35 5.20 -1.70 0.43
C ILE A 35 5.58 -1.41 1.88
N GLU A 36 4.72 -1.80 2.81
CA GLU A 36 5.04 -1.91 4.23
C GLU A 36 5.44 -3.35 4.55
N PRO A 37 6.74 -3.68 4.64
CA PRO A 37 7.16 -5.06 4.83
C PRO A 37 6.87 -5.55 6.26
N VAL A 38 5.83 -6.36 6.44
CA VAL A 38 5.45 -6.90 7.76
C VAL A 38 6.28 -8.10 8.21
N ARG A 39 7.00 -8.77 7.31
CA ARG A 39 7.85 -9.94 7.60
C ARG A 39 9.17 -9.87 6.83
N ASN A 40 10.26 -10.24 7.50
CA ASN A 40 11.53 -10.48 6.83
C ASN A 40 11.44 -11.82 6.07
N SER A 41 11.22 -11.75 4.75
CA SER A 41 11.03 -12.91 3.90
C SER A 41 11.90 -12.83 2.65
N SER A 42 12.25 -13.99 2.09
CA SER A 42 12.85 -14.06 0.75
C SER A 42 11.92 -13.48 -0.32
N THR A 43 10.60 -13.59 -0.13
CA THR A 43 9.60 -13.03 -1.04
C THR A 43 9.73 -11.52 -1.18
N LEU A 44 10.04 -10.79 -0.09
CA LEU A 44 10.30 -9.34 -0.17
C LEU A 44 11.50 -9.05 -1.09
N LYS A 45 12.62 -9.76 -0.88
CA LYS A 45 13.83 -9.60 -1.70
C LYS A 45 13.54 -9.86 -3.18
N SER A 46 12.94 -11.00 -3.49
CA SER A 46 12.59 -11.34 -4.87
C SER A 46 11.60 -10.37 -5.49
N THR A 47 10.74 -9.71 -4.69
CA THR A 47 9.84 -8.65 -5.19
C THR A 47 10.61 -7.40 -5.58
N ILE A 48 11.53 -6.95 -4.72
CA ILE A 48 12.40 -5.80 -5.02
C ILE A 48 13.23 -6.09 -6.27
N GLU A 49 13.87 -7.27 -6.34
CA GLU A 49 14.66 -7.69 -7.50
C GLU A 49 13.81 -7.71 -8.79
N THR A 50 12.58 -8.22 -8.74
CA THR A 50 11.66 -8.25 -9.89
C THR A 50 11.31 -6.81 -10.35
N PHE A 51 11.05 -5.90 -9.41
CA PHE A 51 10.79 -4.49 -9.74
C PHE A 51 12.00 -3.80 -10.33
N VAL A 52 13.21 -4.06 -9.82
CA VAL A 52 14.47 -3.53 -10.36
C VAL A 52 14.69 -4.02 -11.80
N GLU A 53 14.53 -5.32 -12.04
CA GLU A 53 14.68 -5.93 -13.38
C GLU A 53 13.75 -5.30 -14.42
N HIS A 54 12.50 -5.01 -14.02
CA HIS A 54 11.48 -4.44 -14.91
C HIS A 54 11.40 -2.91 -14.86
N ASN A 55 12.31 -2.25 -14.13
CA ASN A 55 12.35 -0.80 -13.95
C ASN A 55 11.02 -0.21 -13.44
N ILE A 56 10.39 -0.88 -12.48
CA ILE A 56 9.17 -0.44 -11.81
C ILE A 56 9.55 0.55 -10.69
N ASN A 57 8.86 1.69 -10.62
CA ASN A 57 9.03 2.59 -9.48
C ASN A 57 8.28 2.01 -8.26
N PHE A 58 8.89 2.08 -7.07
CA PHE A 58 8.28 1.59 -5.84
C PHE A 58 8.81 2.35 -4.62
N THR A 59 8.04 2.29 -3.53
CA THR A 59 8.42 2.75 -2.20
C THR A 59 8.50 1.56 -1.25
N ILE A 60 9.59 1.41 -0.49
CA ILE A 60 9.66 0.44 0.64
C ILE A 60 9.69 1.20 1.95
N ILE A 61 8.74 0.91 2.84
CA ILE A 61 8.68 1.51 4.17
C ILE A 61 9.71 0.87 5.10
N ILE A 62 10.50 1.70 5.77
CA ILE A 62 11.58 1.23 6.65
C ILE A 62 11.16 1.12 8.12
N ASN A 63 10.03 1.72 8.52
CA ASN A 63 9.49 1.64 9.87
C ASN A 63 8.04 1.13 9.89
N PRO A 64 7.79 -0.14 9.51
CA PRO A 64 6.47 -0.75 9.60
C PRO A 64 5.82 -0.54 10.97
N GLN A 65 4.54 -0.23 10.98
CA GLN A 65 3.72 -0.03 12.17
C GLN A 65 2.86 -1.25 12.50
N VAL A 66 2.80 -2.23 11.60
CA VAL A 66 2.09 -3.49 11.80
C VAL A 66 2.98 -4.69 11.50
N GLY A 67 2.58 -5.85 12.03
CA GLY A 67 3.30 -7.10 11.88
C GLY A 67 4.61 -7.19 12.67
N PRO A 68 5.31 -8.35 12.57
CA PRO A 68 6.49 -8.63 13.39
C PRO A 68 7.80 -7.97 12.91
N PHE A 69 7.87 -7.41 11.71
CA PHE A 69 9.13 -6.88 11.17
C PHE A 69 9.37 -5.42 11.54
N THR A 70 9.96 -5.20 12.71
CA THR A 70 10.16 -3.87 13.30
C THR A 70 11.59 -3.34 13.21
N ASN A 71 12.52 -4.09 12.63
CA ASN A 71 13.93 -3.71 12.55
C ASN A 71 14.22 -2.89 11.27
N SER A 72 14.26 -1.56 11.41
CA SER A 72 14.47 -0.62 10.30
C SER A 72 15.85 -0.73 9.64
N GLU A 73 16.92 -0.96 10.42
CA GLU A 73 18.27 -1.20 9.88
C GLU A 73 18.26 -2.40 8.95
N LYS A 74 17.61 -3.49 9.37
CA LYS A 74 17.53 -4.70 8.56
C LYS A 74 16.74 -4.50 7.27
N ILE A 75 15.70 -3.67 7.28
CA ILE A 75 14.94 -3.33 6.07
C ILE A 75 15.82 -2.53 5.10
N LEU A 76 16.57 -1.54 5.60
CA LEU A 76 17.52 -0.78 4.77
C LEU A 76 18.63 -1.66 4.19
N GLU A 77 19.20 -2.58 4.97
CA GLU A 77 20.17 -3.56 4.46
C GLU A 77 19.59 -4.41 3.31
N ILE A 78 18.33 -4.83 3.44
CA ILE A 78 17.64 -5.58 2.38
C ILE A 78 17.53 -4.72 1.13
N ILE A 79 17.04 -3.48 1.28
CA ILE A 79 16.90 -2.53 0.17
C ILE A 79 18.26 -2.37 -0.53
N ASP A 80 19.32 -2.01 0.20
CA ASP A 80 20.66 -1.79 -0.34
C ASP A 80 21.18 -3.02 -1.11
N SER A 81 21.02 -4.21 -0.52
CA SER A 81 21.48 -5.46 -1.14
C SER A 81 20.74 -5.83 -2.44
N CYS A 82 19.49 -5.39 -2.59
CA CYS A 82 18.65 -5.71 -3.75
C CYS A 82 18.70 -4.64 -4.85
N VAL A 83 18.84 -3.35 -4.50
CA VAL A 83 18.76 -2.26 -5.49
C VAL A 83 20.07 -2.01 -6.23
N GLY A 84 21.23 -2.24 -5.59
CA GLY A 84 22.53 -1.98 -6.21
C GLY A 84 22.66 -0.56 -6.78
N THR A 85 22.80 -0.44 -8.11
CA THR A 85 22.89 0.85 -8.82
C THR A 85 21.54 1.42 -9.26
N TYR A 86 20.43 0.71 -9.02
CA TYR A 86 19.09 1.18 -9.34
C TYR A 86 18.72 2.41 -8.53
N ARG A 87 18.05 3.40 -9.14
CA ARG A 87 17.70 4.68 -8.51
C ARG A 87 16.24 5.07 -8.64
N ASN A 88 15.43 4.27 -9.33
CA ASN A 88 14.01 4.54 -9.54
C ASN A 88 13.16 3.93 -8.40
N PHE A 89 13.44 4.33 -7.16
CA PHE A 89 12.68 3.92 -5.97
C PHE A 89 12.68 5.02 -4.90
N GLN A 90 11.86 4.87 -3.88
CA GLN A 90 11.84 5.74 -2.71
C GLN A 90 11.96 4.95 -1.41
N ILE A 91 12.47 5.60 -0.37
CA ILE A 91 12.38 5.10 1.01
C ILE A 91 11.10 5.68 1.63
N GLY A 92 10.24 4.79 2.11
CA GLY A 92 9.00 5.10 2.80
C GLY A 92 9.21 5.29 4.31
N ILE A 93 8.59 6.30 4.91
CA ILE A 93 8.63 6.53 6.35
C ILE A 93 7.21 6.79 6.84
N ILE A 94 6.72 5.95 7.75
CA ILE A 94 5.43 6.20 8.40
C ILE A 94 5.62 7.15 9.56
N PHE A 95 4.99 8.32 9.49
CA PHE A 95 4.86 9.25 10.59
C PHE A 95 3.69 8.82 11.47
N HIS A 96 4.02 8.31 12.65
CA HIS A 96 3.08 7.85 13.67
C HIS A 96 3.31 8.61 14.99
N ARG A 97 2.36 8.53 15.92
CA ARG A 97 2.36 9.32 17.17
C ARG A 97 3.66 9.28 17.99
N TYR A 98 4.37 8.16 17.97
CA TYR A 98 5.55 7.90 18.81
C TYR A 98 6.85 7.82 18.01
N ILE A 99 6.85 8.31 16.78
CA ILE A 99 8.04 8.28 15.94
C ILE A 99 9.18 9.07 16.60
N ASN A 100 10.38 8.50 16.59
CA ASN A 100 11.59 9.23 16.94
C ASN A 100 12.25 9.73 15.63
N HIS A 101 11.94 10.98 15.27
CA HIS A 101 12.45 11.58 14.03
C HIS A 101 13.97 11.61 13.96
N HIS A 102 14.66 11.87 15.09
CA HIS A 102 16.13 11.89 15.14
C HIS A 102 16.70 10.51 14.80
N ALA A 103 16.18 9.44 15.42
CA ALA A 103 16.63 8.08 15.13
C ALA A 103 16.40 7.67 13.66
N ILE A 104 15.29 8.11 13.05
CA ILE A 104 15.04 7.88 11.63
C ILE A 104 16.03 8.66 10.76
N ILE A 105 16.34 9.91 11.09
CA ILE A 105 17.31 10.72 10.35
C ILE A 105 18.71 10.12 10.47
N ASP A 106 19.15 9.73 11.68
CA ASP A 106 20.45 9.07 11.89
C ASP A 106 20.56 7.78 11.06
N LEU A 107 19.46 7.02 10.99
CA LEU A 107 19.37 5.81 10.18
C LEU A 107 19.46 6.11 8.68
N LEU A 108 18.77 7.14 8.18
CA LEU A 108 18.86 7.57 6.77
C LEU A 108 20.25 8.10 6.42
N ASP A 109 20.90 8.81 7.33
CA ASP A 109 22.27 9.33 7.17
C ASP A 109 23.29 8.18 7.06
N SER A 110 22.98 6.99 7.61
CA SER A 110 23.78 5.78 7.45
C SER A 110 23.65 5.11 6.07
N PHE A 111 22.62 5.46 5.29
CA PHE A 111 22.38 4.84 3.99
C PHE A 111 23.35 5.38 2.92
N PRO A 112 23.85 4.54 1.99
CA PRO A 112 24.81 4.99 0.98
C PRO A 112 24.30 6.18 0.14
N ALA A 113 25.15 7.21 -0.01
CA ALA A 113 24.82 8.38 -0.80
C ALA A 113 24.86 8.11 -2.32
N PRO A 114 24.01 8.78 -3.13
CA PRO A 114 22.95 9.69 -2.69
C PRO A 114 21.76 8.92 -2.12
N THR A 115 21.22 9.40 -1.00
CA THR A 115 20.01 8.84 -0.40
C THR A 115 18.85 8.93 -1.39
N PRO A 116 18.10 7.84 -1.60
CA PRO A 116 16.90 7.86 -2.44
C PRO A 116 15.89 8.91 -1.98
N PRO A 117 15.02 9.44 -2.87
CA PRO A 117 13.94 10.31 -2.46
C PRO A 117 13.03 9.63 -1.42
N LEU A 118 12.39 10.45 -0.58
CA LEU A 118 11.52 9.97 0.48
C LEU A 118 10.04 10.03 0.08
N SER A 119 9.29 9.03 0.54
CA SER A 119 7.83 9.06 0.60
C SER A 119 7.44 9.05 2.08
N ILE A 120 6.82 10.11 2.57
CA ILE A 120 6.40 10.22 3.98
C ILE A 120 4.92 9.89 4.07
N ILE A 121 4.57 8.86 4.84
CA ILE A 121 3.20 8.40 5.07
C ILE A 121 2.71 9.02 6.38
N HIS A 122 1.84 10.01 6.29
CA HIS A 122 1.29 10.69 7.45
C HIS A 122 0.11 9.92 8.05
N ASN A 123 0.40 9.07 9.03
CA ASN A 123 -0.58 8.33 9.83
C ASN A 123 -0.85 9.00 11.19
N TYR A 124 -0.37 10.23 11.38
CA TYR A 124 -0.63 11.05 12.56
C TYR A 124 -0.58 12.53 12.20
N VAL A 125 -1.44 13.33 12.84
CA VAL A 125 -1.47 14.79 12.70
C VAL A 125 -0.57 15.40 13.77
N PHE A 126 0.55 16.00 13.34
CA PHE A 126 1.43 16.76 14.23
C PHE A 126 1.05 18.24 14.22
N ASP A 127 0.94 18.84 15.40
CA ASP A 127 0.68 20.29 15.53
C ASP A 127 1.86 21.11 14.99
N ASN A 128 3.09 20.61 15.13
CA ASN A 128 4.32 21.25 14.66
C ASN A 128 4.86 20.63 13.36
N ILE A 129 3.98 20.11 12.49
CA ILE A 129 4.39 19.39 11.27
C ILE A 129 5.37 20.18 10.39
N THR A 130 5.23 21.51 10.30
CA THR A 130 6.14 22.36 9.51
C THR A 130 7.58 22.26 10.01
N GLU A 131 7.78 22.30 11.34
CA GLU A 131 9.11 22.17 11.96
C GLU A 131 9.68 20.75 11.81
N VAL A 132 8.81 19.74 11.91
CA VAL A 132 9.19 18.34 11.67
C VAL A 132 9.66 18.16 10.23
N MET A 133 8.88 18.63 9.26
CA MET A 133 9.19 18.50 7.83
C MET A 133 10.45 19.25 7.43
N GLU A 134 10.73 20.41 8.03
CA GLU A 134 11.96 21.16 7.77
C GLU A 134 13.22 20.31 8.04
N GLN A 135 13.21 19.47 9.09
CA GLN A 135 14.33 18.58 9.40
C GLN A 135 14.63 17.56 8.28
N TYR A 136 13.60 17.15 7.54
CA TYR A 136 13.71 16.24 6.39
C TYR A 136 14.03 16.99 5.11
N ASN A 137 13.28 18.04 4.78
CA ASN A 137 13.44 18.81 3.54
C ASN A 137 14.82 19.50 3.43
N SER A 138 15.45 19.84 4.56
CA SER A 138 16.79 20.43 4.56
C SER A 138 17.90 19.43 4.22
N ARG A 139 17.62 18.12 4.24
CA ARG A 139 18.60 17.03 4.07
C ARG A 139 18.28 16.11 2.89
N TYR A 140 17.00 15.90 2.62
CA TYR A 140 16.50 14.88 1.71
C TYR A 140 15.48 15.46 0.72
N ASN A 141 15.39 14.83 -0.44
CA ASN A 141 14.32 15.10 -1.39
C ASN A 141 13.05 14.35 -0.97
N VAL A 142 12.10 15.03 -0.32
CA VAL A 142 10.78 14.46 -0.05
C VAL A 142 9.93 14.55 -1.32
N LYS A 143 9.81 13.42 -2.02
CA LYS A 143 9.07 13.33 -3.28
C LYS A 143 7.56 13.32 -3.04
N TYR A 144 7.13 12.55 -2.04
CA TYR A 144 5.71 12.38 -1.75
C TYR A 144 5.40 12.56 -0.26
N ASN A 145 4.37 13.35 0.04
CA ASN A 145 3.66 13.39 1.31
C ASN A 145 2.34 12.63 1.08
N VAL A 146 2.32 11.36 1.49
CA VAL A 146 1.16 10.45 1.41
C VAL A 146 0.30 10.69 2.63
N ILE A 147 -0.90 11.22 2.44
CA ILE A 147 -1.75 11.77 3.48
C ILE A 147 -2.89 10.80 3.73
N ASN A 148 -2.90 10.19 4.90
CA ASN A 148 -3.94 9.26 5.28
C ASN A 148 -5.23 10.00 5.65
N MET A 149 -6.26 9.86 4.82
CA MET A 149 -7.54 10.54 4.93
C MET A 149 -8.42 9.97 6.06
N LEU A 150 -8.12 8.75 6.53
CA LEU A 150 -8.73 8.15 7.72
C LEU A 150 -8.46 8.95 9.00
N LEU A 151 -7.47 9.85 8.99
CA LEU A 151 -7.21 10.80 10.09
C LEU A 151 -8.31 11.86 10.23
N LYS A 152 -9.22 11.98 9.25
CA LYS A 152 -10.38 12.90 9.25
C LYS A 152 -10.02 14.36 9.53
N ASN A 153 -8.82 14.78 9.11
CA ASN A 153 -8.36 16.17 9.23
C ASN A 153 -8.23 16.84 7.85
N ARG A 154 -9.32 17.46 7.41
CA ARG A 154 -9.47 18.09 6.09
C ARG A 154 -8.53 19.28 5.81
N ARG A 155 -7.72 19.71 6.77
CA ARG A 155 -6.80 20.86 6.59
C ARG A 155 -5.34 20.48 6.68
N TYR A 156 -5.03 19.27 7.15
CA TYR A 156 -3.65 18.85 7.39
C TYR A 156 -2.80 18.85 6.11
N TYR A 157 -3.39 18.49 4.97
CA TYR A 157 -2.71 18.50 3.67
C TYR A 157 -2.18 19.87 3.24
N ARG A 158 -2.76 20.96 3.78
CA ARG A 158 -2.39 22.34 3.41
C ARG A 158 -0.98 22.71 3.85
N ASN A 159 -0.39 21.94 4.77
CA ASN A 159 1.00 22.12 5.21
C ASN A 159 2.03 21.66 4.16
N PHE A 160 1.61 20.95 3.10
CA PHE A 160 2.50 20.39 2.09
C PHE A 160 2.30 21.05 0.74
N HIS A 161 3.36 21.12 -0.09
CA HIS A 161 3.27 21.59 -1.46
C HIS A 161 2.42 20.66 -2.30
N SER A 162 1.53 21.21 -3.15
CA SER A 162 0.61 20.44 -4.00
C SER A 162 1.33 19.41 -4.87
N GLU A 163 2.55 19.73 -5.33
CA GLU A 163 3.38 18.85 -6.17
C GLU A 163 3.89 17.58 -5.47
N THR A 164 3.71 17.49 -4.14
CA THR A 164 4.13 16.33 -3.34
C THR A 164 2.96 15.56 -2.76
N ARG A 165 1.72 16.07 -2.85
CA ARG A 165 0.58 15.49 -2.15
C ARG A 165 0.11 14.21 -2.83
N VAL A 166 -0.01 13.14 -2.05
CA VAL A 166 -0.62 11.89 -2.46
C VAL A 166 -1.75 11.59 -1.48
N GLU A 167 -2.96 11.37 -1.98
CA GLU A 167 -4.08 10.95 -1.15
C GLU A 167 -3.95 9.46 -0.83
N LEU A 168 -4.24 9.06 0.42
CA LEU A 168 -4.36 7.66 0.83
C LEU A 168 -5.66 7.49 1.62
N ASP A 169 -6.56 6.64 1.15
CA ASP A 169 -7.79 6.30 1.87
C ASP A 169 -8.07 4.79 1.82
N ASP A 170 -9.07 4.35 2.56
CA ASP A 170 -9.60 2.99 2.48
C ASP A 170 -11.01 3.00 1.91
N TYR A 171 -11.10 2.69 0.63
CA TYR A 171 -12.37 2.61 -0.07
C TYR A 171 -12.98 1.20 -0.08
N PHE A 172 -12.29 0.20 0.48
CA PHE A 172 -12.81 -1.15 0.49
C PHE A 172 -13.87 -1.30 1.58
N GLU A 173 -15.12 -1.59 1.18
CA GLU A 173 -16.22 -1.83 2.12
C GLU A 173 -16.12 -3.23 2.77
N SER A 174 -15.15 -3.37 3.68
CA SER A 174 -14.91 -4.62 4.39
C SER A 174 -16.11 -5.05 5.24
N GLN A 175 -16.37 -6.37 5.28
CA GLN A 175 -17.41 -6.96 6.12
C GLN A 175 -16.81 -7.73 7.28
N ASP A 176 -17.50 -7.75 8.43
CA ASP A 176 -17.07 -8.49 9.62
C ASP A 176 -16.91 -10.00 9.33
N ARG A 177 -17.75 -10.55 8.45
CA ARG A 177 -17.68 -11.96 8.01
C ARG A 177 -17.78 -12.06 6.50
N ASN A 178 -16.99 -12.98 5.95
CA ASN A 178 -17.03 -13.31 4.52
C ASN A 178 -18.44 -13.66 3.99
N ALA A 179 -19.27 -14.32 4.81
CA ALA A 179 -20.64 -14.68 4.43
C ALA A 179 -21.54 -13.46 4.20
N ASP A 180 -21.26 -12.32 4.84
CA ASP A 180 -22.11 -11.13 4.78
C ASP A 180 -22.03 -10.45 3.40
N TYR A 181 -20.95 -10.68 2.64
CA TYR A 181 -20.85 -10.24 1.24
C TYR A 181 -21.90 -10.88 0.31
N LEU A 182 -22.51 -12.00 0.69
CA LEU A 182 -23.58 -12.62 -0.10
C LEU A 182 -24.81 -11.70 -0.20
N ILE A 183 -25.07 -10.89 0.82
CA ILE A 183 -26.18 -9.92 0.86
C ILE A 183 -25.80 -8.64 0.10
N VAL A 184 -24.54 -8.19 0.24
CA VAL A 184 -24.02 -6.99 -0.41
C VAL A 184 -24.00 -7.18 -1.93
N GLY A 185 -23.38 -8.27 -2.41
CA GLY A 185 -23.25 -8.63 -3.83
C GLY A 185 -22.30 -7.72 -4.62
N GLU A 186 -22.44 -6.40 -4.49
CA GLU A 186 -21.63 -5.39 -5.17
C GLU A 186 -21.48 -4.14 -4.29
N SER A 187 -20.28 -3.58 -4.25
CA SER A 187 -19.94 -2.34 -3.55
C SER A 187 -19.31 -1.32 -4.48
N ASP A 188 -19.40 -0.05 -4.10
CA ASP A 188 -18.57 0.99 -4.70
C ASP A 188 -17.12 0.83 -4.20
N PHE A 189 -16.14 1.21 -5.01
CA PHE A 189 -14.74 1.23 -4.60
C PHE A 189 -14.15 2.63 -4.78
N SER A 190 -13.73 3.03 -5.97
CA SER A 190 -13.01 4.30 -6.11
C SER A 190 -13.32 5.06 -7.39
N GLU A 191 -13.40 6.38 -7.26
CA GLU A 191 -13.44 7.34 -8.36
C GLU A 191 -12.15 8.19 -8.42
N GLU A 192 -11.17 7.93 -7.54
CA GLU A 192 -10.00 8.81 -7.37
C GLU A 192 -9.17 8.95 -8.63
N HIS A 193 -9.06 7.89 -9.41
CA HIS A 193 -8.35 7.90 -10.68
C HIS A 193 -8.91 8.92 -11.68
N LEU A 194 -10.16 9.37 -11.50
CA LEU A 194 -10.80 10.44 -12.28
C LEU A 194 -10.50 11.83 -11.70
N TYR A 195 -10.54 12.01 -10.38
CA TYR A 195 -10.61 13.34 -9.76
C TYR A 195 -9.37 13.79 -8.97
N TYR A 196 -8.44 12.90 -8.62
CA TYR A 196 -7.32 13.24 -7.71
C TYR A 196 -6.51 14.48 -8.12
N LYS A 197 -6.39 14.75 -9.43
CA LYS A 197 -5.69 15.94 -9.96
C LYS A 197 -6.47 17.22 -9.73
N GLU A 198 -7.79 17.17 -9.92
CA GLU A 198 -8.69 18.30 -9.70
C GLU A 198 -8.73 18.69 -8.22
N ASP A 199 -8.59 17.69 -7.34
CA ASP A 199 -8.45 17.87 -5.90
C ASP A 199 -7.05 18.32 -5.45
N GLY A 200 -6.11 18.45 -6.39
CA GLY A 200 -4.80 19.05 -6.15
C GLY A 200 -3.74 18.07 -5.63
N TYR A 201 -3.89 16.77 -5.92
CA TYR A 201 -2.91 15.73 -5.65
C TYR A 201 -2.14 15.32 -6.91
N VAL A 202 -0.90 14.84 -6.74
CA VAL A 202 -0.08 14.33 -7.85
C VAL A 202 -0.23 12.82 -8.06
N ALA A 203 -0.72 12.13 -7.05
CA ALA A 203 -1.09 10.71 -7.09
C ALA A 203 -2.18 10.41 -6.05
N PHE A 204 -2.73 9.21 -6.13
CA PHE A 204 -3.62 8.66 -5.11
C PHE A 204 -3.18 7.24 -4.76
N SER A 205 -3.64 6.75 -3.61
CA SER A 205 -3.25 5.51 -2.97
C SER A 205 -4.47 4.95 -2.24
N ASP A 206 -4.52 3.63 -2.15
CA ASP A 206 -5.52 2.90 -1.39
C ASP A 206 -4.91 1.59 -0.86
N PHE A 207 -5.67 0.88 -0.04
CA PHE A 207 -5.30 -0.44 0.47
C PHE A 207 -5.85 -1.60 -0.40
N SER A 208 -6.16 -1.31 -1.67
CA SER A 208 -6.76 -2.23 -2.65
C SER A 208 -8.01 -2.93 -2.09
N SER A 209 -8.42 -4.06 -2.66
CA SER A 209 -9.55 -4.87 -2.15
C SER A 209 -9.20 -5.70 -0.90
N ILE A 210 -8.26 -5.22 -0.08
CA ILE A 210 -7.80 -5.88 1.14
C ILE A 210 -8.24 -5.06 2.36
N GLY A 211 -8.19 -3.74 2.26
CA GLY A 211 -8.51 -2.80 3.33
C GLY A 211 -7.32 -2.43 4.21
N ALA A 212 -7.48 -1.36 4.97
CA ALA A 212 -6.44 -0.80 5.82
C ALA A 212 -6.09 -1.70 7.01
N ASP A 213 -7.04 -2.49 7.49
CA ASP A 213 -6.88 -3.31 8.68
C ASP A 213 -5.85 -4.42 8.47
N TYR A 214 -4.98 -4.58 9.46
CA TYR A 214 -3.98 -5.64 9.48
C TYR A 214 -4.37 -6.74 10.45
N SER A 215 -4.47 -7.97 9.95
CA SER A 215 -4.54 -9.18 10.77
C SER A 215 -3.38 -10.14 10.45
N ASP A 216 -2.77 -10.71 11.48
CA ASP A 216 -1.80 -11.81 11.35
C ASP A 216 -2.44 -13.19 11.59
N SER A 217 -3.71 -13.22 11.98
CA SER A 217 -4.47 -14.45 12.18
C SER A 217 -5.27 -14.81 10.92
N GLY A 218 -5.18 -16.08 10.53
CA GLY A 218 -6.06 -16.70 9.56
C GLY A 218 -6.76 -17.88 10.23
N PHE A 219 -8.09 -17.84 10.29
CA PHE A 219 -8.90 -18.99 10.69
C PHE A 219 -9.38 -19.71 9.45
N LEU A 220 -9.79 -20.98 9.61
CA LEU A 220 -10.47 -21.70 8.54
C LEU A 220 -11.73 -20.90 8.13
N PRO A 221 -11.86 -20.52 6.85
CA PRO A 221 -12.95 -19.67 6.42
C PRO A 221 -14.28 -20.43 6.48
N TRP A 222 -15.28 -19.81 7.09
CA TRP A 222 -16.66 -20.29 7.00
C TRP A 222 -17.23 -20.03 5.62
N ALA A 223 -16.80 -18.95 4.95
CA ALA A 223 -17.16 -18.61 3.58
C ALA A 223 -15.93 -18.18 2.79
N VAL A 224 -15.90 -18.52 1.50
CA VAL A 224 -14.92 -18.04 0.53
C VAL A 224 -15.56 -16.92 -0.28
N VAL A 225 -14.82 -15.83 -0.51
CA VAL A 225 -15.27 -14.72 -1.34
C VAL A 225 -14.18 -14.39 -2.37
N ILE A 226 -14.59 -14.26 -3.62
CA ILE A 226 -13.76 -13.70 -4.69
C ILE A 226 -14.22 -12.27 -4.93
N HIS A 227 -13.29 -11.31 -4.85
CA HIS A 227 -13.54 -9.90 -5.15
C HIS A 227 -13.03 -9.59 -6.55
N LEU A 228 -13.90 -9.06 -7.41
CA LEU A 228 -13.53 -8.60 -8.75
C LEU A 228 -13.76 -7.10 -8.88
N SER A 229 -12.68 -6.34 -9.02
CA SER A 229 -12.74 -4.92 -9.35
C SER A 229 -13.00 -4.72 -10.84
N TYR A 230 -13.95 -3.86 -11.20
CA TYR A 230 -14.26 -3.54 -12.59
C TYR A 230 -14.70 -2.07 -12.73
N SER A 231 -14.62 -1.55 -13.96
CA SER A 231 -15.07 -0.21 -14.32
C SER A 231 -16.54 -0.24 -14.76
N ASP A 232 -17.37 0.64 -14.21
CA ASP A 232 -18.75 0.80 -14.66
C ASP A 232 -18.87 1.69 -15.92
N ASP A 233 -20.10 1.99 -16.33
CA ASP A 233 -20.43 2.80 -17.51
C ASP A 233 -20.03 4.28 -17.38
N LYS A 234 -19.61 4.72 -16.18
CA LYS A 234 -19.11 6.07 -15.87
C LYS A 234 -17.64 6.06 -15.50
N ASP A 235 -16.93 4.98 -15.83
CA ASP A 235 -15.54 4.74 -15.47
C ASP A 235 -15.27 4.72 -13.95
N ARG A 236 -16.27 4.43 -13.13
CA ARG A 236 -16.08 4.30 -11.68
C ARG A 236 -15.65 2.89 -11.35
N ILE A 237 -14.72 2.73 -10.42
CA ILE A 237 -14.31 1.40 -9.99
C ILE A 237 -15.30 0.89 -8.95
N LYS A 238 -15.84 -0.29 -9.21
CA LYS A 238 -16.73 -1.04 -8.32
C LYS A 238 -16.11 -2.40 -8.01
N ILE A 239 -16.59 -3.05 -6.95
CA ILE A 239 -16.21 -4.43 -6.63
C ILE A 239 -17.45 -5.31 -6.60
N LYS A 240 -17.41 -6.38 -7.38
CA LYS A 240 -18.39 -7.47 -7.27
C LYS A 240 -17.85 -8.56 -6.36
N HIS A 241 -18.71 -9.07 -5.47
CA HIS A 241 -18.36 -10.07 -4.48
C HIS A 241 -19.04 -11.40 -4.82
N PHE A 242 -18.24 -12.42 -5.09
CA PHE A 242 -18.71 -13.77 -5.37
C PHE A 242 -18.45 -14.66 -4.16
N THR A 243 -19.47 -14.82 -3.32
CA THR A 243 -19.40 -15.57 -2.06
C THR A 243 -19.87 -17.00 -2.26
N SER A 244 -19.23 -17.98 -1.62
CA SER A 244 -19.70 -19.38 -1.56
C SER A 244 -21.11 -19.49 -0.97
N ASP A 245 -21.81 -20.59 -1.23
CA ASP A 245 -23.15 -20.85 -0.71
C ASP A 245 -23.11 -21.62 0.63
N SER A 246 -22.21 -22.59 0.74
CA SER A 246 -22.12 -23.50 1.89
C SER A 246 -21.37 -22.89 3.08
N ASN A 247 -21.98 -21.91 3.76
CA ASN A 247 -21.31 -21.08 4.76
C ASN A 247 -21.56 -21.44 6.25
N ASP A 248 -22.20 -22.57 6.53
CA ASP A 248 -22.63 -22.97 7.87
C ASP A 248 -21.54 -23.64 8.73
N GLY A 249 -20.36 -23.89 8.15
CA GLY A 249 -19.23 -24.56 8.82
C GLY A 249 -17.91 -24.34 8.09
N THR A 250 -16.83 -24.97 8.53
CA THR A 250 -15.47 -24.80 7.95
C THR A 250 -15.06 -25.90 6.98
N ASP A 251 -15.93 -26.86 6.72
CA ASP A 251 -15.63 -28.05 5.92
C ASP A 251 -15.53 -27.71 4.42
N ASP A 252 -14.73 -28.49 3.69
CA ASP A 252 -14.58 -28.46 2.22
C ASP A 252 -14.39 -27.06 1.58
N VAL A 253 -13.28 -26.41 1.91
CA VAL A 253 -12.90 -25.10 1.33
C VAL A 253 -12.76 -25.15 -0.21
N ALA A 254 -12.42 -26.31 -0.79
CA ALA A 254 -12.27 -26.46 -2.23
C ALA A 254 -13.63 -26.41 -2.96
N ALA A 255 -14.65 -27.07 -2.40
CA ALA A 255 -16.02 -26.94 -2.89
C ALA A 255 -16.50 -25.49 -2.82
N LYS A 256 -16.27 -24.80 -1.70
CA LYS A 256 -16.64 -23.37 -1.54
C LYS A 256 -15.97 -22.46 -2.57
N PHE A 257 -14.71 -22.70 -2.87
CA PHE A 257 -14.01 -21.94 -3.92
C PHE A 257 -14.67 -22.18 -5.28
N THR A 258 -15.09 -23.42 -5.58
CA THR A 258 -15.81 -23.75 -6.81
C THR A 258 -17.17 -23.05 -6.87
N GLU A 259 -17.93 -23.07 -5.77
CA GLU A 259 -19.21 -22.34 -5.67
C GLU A 259 -19.06 -20.83 -5.91
N ALA A 260 -18.02 -20.21 -5.35
CA ALA A 260 -17.71 -18.81 -5.59
C ALA A 260 -17.30 -18.55 -7.05
N LEU A 261 -16.50 -19.45 -7.63
CA LEU A 261 -16.01 -19.34 -9.01
C LEU A 261 -17.13 -19.51 -10.05
N ASP A 262 -18.09 -20.41 -9.80
CA ASP A 262 -19.24 -20.64 -10.70
C ASP A 262 -20.15 -19.40 -10.83
N LYS A 263 -20.02 -18.42 -9.93
CA LYS A 263 -20.78 -17.16 -9.93
C LYS A 263 -20.08 -16.02 -10.67
N LEU A 264 -18.77 -16.15 -10.94
CA LEU A 264 -17.92 -15.13 -11.59
C LEU A 264 -18.35 -14.89 -13.04
#